data_AF-A0AAD6Z8B7-F1
#
_entry.id   AF-A0AAD6Z8B7-F1
#
_cell.length_a   1.000
_cell.length_b   1.000
_cell.length_c   1.000
_cell.angle_alpha   90.00
_cell.angle_beta   90.00
_cell.angle_gamma   90.00
#
_symmetry.space_group_name_H-M   'P 1'
#
loop_
_entity.id
_entity.type
_entity.pdbx_description
1 polymer ?
#
loop_
_entity_poly.entity_id
_entity_poly.type
_entity_poly.pdbx_seq_one_letter_code
_entity_poly.pdbx_strand_id
1 'polypeptide(L)'
;MHLTQIFAFVLAVVGSASAICADGQIGIGAEQLSSIGSPGTGTAPGPISGFIWANNCGTIASNNKGGPCGGGYSNGASVQCNGGNPVSARTGDGTSWTCVGGGGQNCGLAPFGTTSVWTCCNRN
;
A
#
# COMPACT_ATOMS: atom_id res chain seq x y z
N MET A 1 49.03 -19.58 -9.83
CA MET A 1 47.78 -19.58 -10.63
C MET A 1 46.74 -18.84 -9.80
N HIS A 2 46.28 -17.70 -10.30
CA HIS A 2 45.58 -16.65 -9.55
C HIS A 2 44.14 -17.09 -9.23
N LEU A 3 43.73 -16.91 -7.97
CA LEU A 3 42.36 -17.12 -7.48
C LEU A 3 41.39 -16.14 -8.11
N THR A 4 40.17 -16.60 -8.40
CA THR A 4 39.00 -15.72 -8.57
C THR A 4 37.78 -16.35 -7.89
N GLN A 5 37.54 -15.99 -6.64
CA GLN A 5 36.28 -16.29 -5.94
C GLN A 5 35.33 -15.10 -6.13
N ILE A 6 34.25 -15.31 -6.87
CA ILE A 6 33.19 -14.32 -7.10
C ILE A 6 32.23 -14.41 -5.90
N PHE A 7 32.34 -13.46 -4.96
CA PHE A 7 31.36 -13.28 -3.90
C PHE A 7 30.15 -12.51 -4.46
N ALA A 8 29.03 -13.21 -4.66
CA ALA A 8 27.75 -12.57 -4.94
C ALA A 8 27.15 -12.02 -3.64
N PHE A 9 27.25 -10.71 -3.43
CA PHE A 9 26.52 -10.02 -2.37
C PHE A 9 25.06 -9.87 -2.79
N VAL A 10 24.18 -10.74 -2.26
CA VAL A 10 22.74 -10.56 -2.34
C VAL A 10 22.37 -9.43 -1.37
N LEU A 11 22.16 -8.24 -1.90
CA LEU A 11 21.70 -7.08 -1.13
C LEU A 11 20.19 -7.26 -0.82
N ALA A 12 19.87 -8.00 0.24
CA ALA A 12 18.53 -8.05 0.77
C ALA A 12 18.22 -6.70 1.42
N VAL A 13 17.56 -5.81 0.68
CA VAL A 13 16.95 -4.61 1.24
C VAL A 13 15.82 -5.08 2.15
N VAL A 14 16.12 -5.30 3.42
CA VAL A 14 15.11 -5.42 4.47
C VAL A 14 14.60 -3.99 4.67
N GLY A 15 13.62 -3.60 3.85
CA GLY A 15 12.91 -2.34 4.05
C GLY A 15 12.28 -2.39 5.43
N SER A 16 12.79 -1.57 6.36
CA SER A 16 12.20 -1.40 7.68
C SER A 16 10.75 -0.95 7.46
N ALA A 17 9.80 -1.86 7.63
CA ALA A 17 8.40 -1.52 7.58
C ALA A 17 8.12 -0.58 8.76
N SER A 18 8.05 0.72 8.49
CA SER A 18 7.61 1.70 9.47
C SER A 18 6.12 1.48 9.71
N ALA A 19 5.73 1.35 10.99
CA ALA A 19 4.33 1.35 11.37
C ALA A 19 3.62 2.56 10.75
N ILE A 20 2.54 2.33 10.01
CA ILE A 20 1.75 3.38 9.36
C ILE A 20 0.58 3.88 10.21
N CYS A 21 0.20 3.11 11.22
CA CYS A 21 -0.90 3.36 12.13
C CYS A 21 -0.50 2.92 13.55
N ALA A 22 -1.37 3.12 14.54
CA ALA A 22 -1.14 2.59 15.87
C ALA A 22 -1.15 1.05 15.88
N ASP A 23 -0.61 0.44 16.94
CA ASP A 23 -0.64 -1.01 17.08
C ASP A 23 -2.09 -1.54 17.06
N GLY A 24 -2.30 -2.66 16.36
CA GLY A 24 -3.64 -3.23 16.17
C GLY A 24 -4.53 -2.49 15.17
N GLN A 25 -4.05 -1.45 14.47
CA GLN A 25 -4.77 -0.78 13.40
C GLN A 25 -4.36 -1.28 12.01
N ILE A 26 -5.22 -1.00 11.03
CA ILE A 26 -4.93 -1.12 9.61
C ILE A 26 -4.89 0.27 8.97
N GLY A 27 -4.14 0.42 7.90
CA GLY A 27 -4.16 1.63 7.07
C GLY A 27 -4.95 1.43 5.80
N ILE A 28 -5.64 2.47 5.36
CA ILE A 28 -6.31 2.53 4.06
C ILE A 28 -5.77 3.70 3.28
N GLY A 29 -5.52 3.49 1.99
CA GLY A 29 -5.14 4.58 1.12
C GLY A 29 -4.91 4.12 -0.31
N ALA A 30 -3.96 4.75 -0.98
CA ALA A 30 -3.72 4.57 -2.39
C ALA A 30 -2.24 4.34 -2.70
N GLU A 31 -2.00 3.59 -3.76
CA GLU A 31 -0.71 3.50 -4.41
C GLU A 31 -0.84 3.92 -5.87
N GLN A 32 0.15 4.69 -6.34
CA GLN A 32 0.30 5.03 -7.74
C GLN A 32 1.71 4.67 -8.19
N LEU A 33 1.81 3.62 -8.99
CA LEU A 33 3.06 3.24 -9.63
C LEU A 33 3.25 4.06 -10.90
N SER A 34 4.39 4.71 -11.04
CA SER A 34 4.83 5.33 -12.29
C SER A 34 5.56 4.29 -13.13
N SER A 35 5.21 4.20 -14.40
CA SER A 35 5.92 3.34 -15.35
C SER A 35 7.25 3.99 -15.75
N ILE A 36 8.35 3.23 -15.70
CA ILE A 36 9.57 3.61 -16.43
C ILE A 36 9.18 3.66 -17.92
N GLY A 37 9.15 4.86 -18.49
CA GLY A 37 8.96 5.04 -19.92
C GLY A 37 10.15 4.51 -20.70
N SER A 38 9.95 4.33 -22.02
CA SER A 38 11.06 4.08 -22.94
C SER A 38 11.96 5.34 -23.05
N PRO A 39 13.25 5.21 -23.41
CA PRO A 39 14.12 6.37 -23.62
C PRO A 39 13.49 7.29 -24.67
N GLY A 40 13.12 8.51 -24.25
CA GLY A 40 12.51 9.55 -25.10
C GLY A 40 11.15 10.08 -24.61
N THR A 41 10.41 9.35 -23.77
CA THR A 41 9.04 9.77 -23.35
C THR A 41 8.90 10.12 -21.87
N GLY A 42 9.94 9.94 -21.06
CA GLY A 42 9.91 10.20 -19.61
C GLY A 42 9.03 9.22 -18.83
N THR A 43 9.03 9.35 -17.50
CA THR A 43 8.20 8.54 -16.58
C THR A 43 6.74 8.97 -16.67
N ALA A 44 5.81 8.04 -16.81
CA ALA A 44 4.37 8.33 -16.85
C ALA A 44 3.68 7.82 -15.58
N PRO A 45 2.81 8.61 -14.93
CA PRO A 45 2.05 8.15 -13.76
C PRO A 45 1.06 7.06 -14.18
N GLY A 46 1.12 5.91 -13.52
CA GLY A 46 0.21 4.80 -13.74
C GLY A 46 -1.12 4.98 -13.00
N PRO A 47 -2.02 3.98 -13.08
CA PRO A 47 -3.33 4.04 -12.45
C PRO A 47 -3.22 4.05 -10.92
N ILE A 48 -4.08 4.86 -10.29
CA ILE A 48 -4.21 4.89 -8.84
C ILE A 48 -5.01 3.66 -8.39
N SER A 49 -4.43 2.90 -7.48
CA SER A 49 -4.97 1.67 -6.93
C SER A 49 -5.24 1.86 -5.43
N GLY A 50 -6.33 1.31 -4.92
CA GLY A 50 -6.67 1.40 -3.51
C GLY A 50 -6.13 0.22 -2.72
N PHE A 51 -5.70 0.44 -1.49
CA PHE A 51 -5.05 -0.58 -0.67
C PHE A 51 -5.58 -0.57 0.77
N ILE A 52 -5.58 -1.77 1.36
CA ILE A 52 -5.73 -2.02 2.78
C ILE A 52 -4.40 -2.62 3.25
N TRP A 53 -3.70 -1.95 4.14
CA TRP A 53 -2.42 -2.39 4.68
C TRP A 53 -2.55 -2.78 6.15
N ALA A 54 -1.82 -3.82 6.54
CA ALA A 54 -1.50 -4.08 7.92
C ALA A 54 -0.55 -2.98 8.44
N ASN A 55 -0.46 -2.82 9.76
CA ASN A 55 0.36 -1.78 10.35
C ASN A 55 1.83 -1.78 9.87
N ASN A 56 2.40 -2.96 9.61
CA ASN A 56 3.76 -3.13 9.06
C ASN A 56 3.80 -3.08 7.53
N CYS A 57 2.90 -2.35 6.89
CA CYS A 57 2.83 -2.20 5.43
C CYS A 57 2.61 -3.46 4.60
N GLY A 58 2.28 -4.59 5.24
CA GLY A 58 1.84 -5.77 4.54
C GLY A 58 0.50 -5.52 3.86
N THR A 59 0.42 -5.71 2.54
CA THR A 59 -0.85 -5.59 1.82
C THR A 59 -1.82 -6.69 2.25
N ILE A 60 -2.98 -6.30 2.77
CA ILE A 60 -4.09 -7.21 3.11
C ILE A 60 -4.98 -7.40 1.89
N ALA A 61 -5.33 -6.30 1.21
CA ALA A 61 -6.10 -6.32 -0.02
C ALA A 61 -5.84 -5.07 -0.86
N SER A 62 -6.08 -5.17 -2.16
CA SER A 62 -5.98 -4.04 -3.08
C SER A 62 -7.08 -4.05 -4.14
N ASN A 63 -7.29 -2.91 -4.79
CA ASN A 63 -8.13 -2.74 -5.96
C ASN A 63 -7.42 -1.85 -6.99
N ASN A 64 -7.78 -1.98 -8.26
CA ASN A 64 -7.21 -1.19 -9.36
C ASN A 64 -8.22 -0.18 -9.95
N LYS A 65 -9.09 0.39 -9.11
CA LYS A 65 -10.27 1.17 -9.51
C LYS A 65 -10.26 2.63 -9.06
N GLY A 66 -9.11 3.30 -9.12
CA GLY A 66 -9.02 4.74 -8.86
C GLY A 66 -8.93 5.11 -7.38
N GLY A 67 -8.26 4.28 -6.58
CA GLY A 67 -8.00 4.53 -5.16
C GLY A 67 -8.92 3.79 -4.20
N PRO A 68 -8.93 4.17 -2.92
CA PRO A 68 -9.53 3.34 -1.87
C PRO A 68 -11.05 3.20 -1.95
N CYS A 69 -11.73 4.10 -2.65
CA CYS A 69 -13.19 4.10 -2.77
C CYS A 69 -13.70 3.42 -4.05
N GLY A 70 -12.82 2.84 -4.87
CA GLY A 70 -13.17 2.23 -6.16
C GLY A 70 -13.91 0.89 -6.08
N GLY A 71 -13.90 0.23 -4.92
CA GLY A 71 -14.49 -1.10 -4.71
C GLY A 71 -13.77 -2.22 -5.48
N GLY A 72 -14.31 -3.44 -5.41
CA GLY A 72 -13.74 -4.61 -6.10
C GLY A 72 -12.37 -5.03 -5.56
N TYR A 73 -12.19 -4.94 -4.25
CA TYR A 73 -10.95 -5.36 -3.60
C TYR A 73 -10.77 -6.87 -3.68
N SER A 74 -9.51 -7.29 -3.70
CA SER A 74 -9.12 -8.69 -3.62
C SER A 74 -9.63 -9.36 -2.35
N ASN A 75 -9.73 -10.70 -2.38
CA ASN A 75 -10.10 -11.54 -1.24
C ASN A 75 -11.49 -11.25 -0.63
N GLY A 76 -12.39 -10.58 -1.37
CA GLY A 76 -13.72 -10.22 -0.85
C GLY A 76 -13.69 -9.07 0.17
N ALA A 77 -12.55 -8.39 0.31
CA ALA A 77 -12.46 -7.20 1.13
C ALA A 77 -13.30 -6.05 0.54
N SER A 78 -13.54 -5.02 1.33
CA SER A 78 -14.22 -3.81 0.89
C SER A 78 -13.82 -2.61 1.74
N VAL A 79 -13.97 -1.43 1.15
CA VAL A 79 -13.82 -0.15 1.85
C VAL A 79 -15.09 0.64 1.58
N GLN A 80 -15.67 1.20 2.64
CA GLN A 80 -16.80 2.10 2.53
C GLN A 80 -16.29 3.52 2.72
N CYS A 81 -16.75 4.41 1.83
CA CYS A 81 -16.35 5.80 1.85
C CYS A 81 -17.55 6.73 2.04
N ASN A 82 -17.30 7.87 2.68
CA ASN A 82 -18.21 9.00 2.77
C ASN A 82 -17.53 10.23 2.15
N GLY A 83 -18.13 10.81 1.10
CA GLY A 83 -17.55 11.97 0.40
C GLY A 83 -16.14 11.74 -0.15
N GLY A 84 -15.80 10.51 -0.55
CA GLY A 84 -14.46 10.14 -1.03
C GLY A 84 -13.44 9.78 0.06
N ASN A 85 -13.82 9.87 1.34
CA ASN A 85 -12.96 9.51 2.46
C ASN A 85 -13.33 8.13 3.02
N PRO A 86 -12.38 7.21 3.27
CA PRO A 86 -12.68 5.93 3.87
C PRO A 86 -13.19 6.09 5.31
N VAL A 87 -14.34 5.50 5.61
CA VAL A 87 -14.98 5.54 6.94
C VAL A 87 -15.02 4.17 7.61
N SER A 88 -15.00 3.09 6.83
CA SER A 88 -14.89 1.73 7.34
C SER A 88 -14.29 0.80 6.29
N ALA A 89 -13.81 -0.35 6.73
CA ALA A 89 -13.35 -1.41 5.86
C ALA A 89 -13.71 -2.78 6.40
N ARG A 90 -13.72 -3.74 5.48
CA ARG A 90 -13.87 -5.15 5.78
C ARG A 90 -12.73 -5.91 5.10
N THR A 91 -12.03 -6.74 5.85
CA THR A 91 -10.97 -7.60 5.29
C THR A 91 -11.59 -8.91 4.78
N GLY A 92 -10.84 -9.66 3.97
CA GLY A 92 -11.33 -10.88 3.32
C GLY A 92 -11.71 -12.00 4.29
N ASP A 93 -11.10 -12.02 5.47
CA ASP A 93 -11.48 -12.91 6.59
C ASP A 93 -12.80 -12.51 7.26
N GLY A 94 -13.41 -11.39 6.85
CA GLY A 94 -14.69 -10.92 7.35
C GLY A 94 -14.58 -9.95 8.53
N THR A 95 -13.38 -9.65 9.05
CA THR A 95 -13.19 -8.65 10.11
C THR A 95 -13.55 -7.24 9.63
N SER A 96 -14.31 -6.54 10.46
CA SER A 96 -14.74 -5.15 10.22
C SER A 96 -13.85 -4.17 10.97
N TRP A 97 -13.65 -3.01 10.35
CA TRP A 97 -12.77 -1.95 10.82
C TRP A 97 -13.45 -0.59 10.67
N THR A 98 -13.33 0.26 11.68
CA THR A 98 -13.89 1.61 11.71
C THR A 98 -12.76 2.62 11.60
N CYS A 99 -12.83 3.49 10.59
CA CYS A 99 -11.76 4.44 10.30
C CYS A 99 -11.90 5.70 11.14
N VAL A 100 -10.82 6.09 11.81
CA VAL A 100 -10.80 7.15 12.82
C VAL A 100 -10.01 8.39 12.38
N GLY A 101 -9.53 8.40 11.14
CA GLY A 101 -8.61 9.42 10.63
C GLY A 101 -7.16 9.08 10.97
N GLY A 102 -6.26 10.05 10.86
CA GLY A 102 -4.86 9.87 11.24
C GLY A 102 -3.98 9.18 10.19
N GLY A 103 -4.37 9.20 8.92
CA GLY A 103 -3.47 8.83 7.83
C GLY A 103 -2.49 9.96 7.52
N GLY A 104 -1.31 9.60 7.00
CA GLY A 104 -0.23 10.54 6.70
C GLY A 104 1.15 9.90 6.63
N GLN A 105 1.27 8.63 7.05
CA GLN A 105 2.48 7.84 6.89
C GLN A 105 2.43 7.07 5.56
N ASN A 106 3.58 6.90 4.93
CA ASN A 106 3.70 6.18 3.66
C ASN A 106 4.26 4.78 3.92
N CYS A 107 3.71 3.79 3.22
CA CYS A 107 4.23 2.43 3.24
C CYS A 107 5.45 2.29 2.33
N GLY A 108 6.54 2.93 2.75
CA GLY A 108 7.79 2.96 2.00
C GLY A 108 7.67 3.72 0.68
N LEU A 109 8.80 3.80 -0.03
CA LEU A 109 8.83 4.29 -1.40
C LEU A 109 8.72 3.05 -2.30
N ALA A 110 7.62 2.90 -3.02
CA ALA A 110 7.70 2.10 -4.24
C ALA A 110 8.80 2.75 -5.10
N PRO A 111 9.84 2.03 -5.57
CA PRO A 111 11.00 2.63 -6.23
C PRO A 111 10.65 3.48 -7.46
N PHE A 112 9.43 3.30 -7.98
CA PHE A 112 8.87 4.07 -9.09
C PHE A 112 7.47 4.62 -8.78
N GLY A 113 7.06 4.78 -7.53
CA GLY A 113 5.68 5.17 -7.21
C GLY A 113 5.49 5.84 -5.86
N THR A 114 4.28 6.34 -5.64
CA THR A 114 3.85 6.90 -4.36
C THR A 114 2.88 5.94 -3.68
N THR A 115 3.14 5.61 -2.42
CA THR A 115 2.15 5.01 -1.52
C THR A 115 1.71 6.09 -0.55
N SER A 116 0.42 6.21 -0.27
CA SER A 116 -0.08 7.17 0.71
C SER A 116 -1.22 6.55 1.52
N VAL A 117 -1.04 6.51 2.84
CA VAL A 117 -2.10 6.11 3.77
C VAL A 117 -2.96 7.33 4.09
N TRP A 118 -4.25 7.24 3.79
CA TRP A 118 -5.21 8.34 3.94
C TRP A 118 -5.88 8.31 5.31
N THR A 119 -6.08 7.13 5.88
CA THR A 119 -6.69 6.96 7.20
C THR A 119 -6.24 5.66 7.86
N CYS A 120 -6.30 5.64 9.18
CA CYS A 120 -6.13 4.45 9.99
C CYS A 120 -7.48 3.98 10.53
N CYS A 121 -7.66 2.66 10.64
CA CYS A 121 -8.91 2.06 11.08
C CYS A 121 -8.66 1.09 12.24
N ASN A 122 -9.52 1.20 13.25
CA ASN A 122 -9.53 0.33 14.42
C ASN A 122 -10.42 -0.87 14.16
N ARG A 123 -10.08 -2.00 14.79
CA ARG A 123 -10.95 -3.18 14.77
C ARG A 123 -12.25 -2.85 15.50
N ASN A 124 -13.38 -3.23 14.89
CA ASN A 124 -14.70 -3.08 15.50
C ASN A 124 -15.11 -4.33 16.28
#